data_AF-A0A6M3LXF0-F1
#
_entry.id   AF-A0A6M3LXF0-F1
#
_cell.length_a   1.000
_cell.length_b   1.000
_cell.length_c   1.000
_cell.angle_alpha   90.00
_cell.angle_beta   90.00
_cell.angle_gamma   90.00
#
_symmetry.space_group_name_H-M   'P 1'
#
loop_
_entity.id
_entity.type
_entity.pdbx_description
1 polymer ?
#
loop_
_entity_poly.entity_id
_entity_poly.type
_entity_poly.pdbx_seq_one_letter_code
_entity_poly.pdbx_strand_id
1 'polypeptide(L)'
;MEFRKKMMMIPILALLLVSVPMVLAIDIDIDSDDPVAVETLAATISWDGSGFVDIDAMVNDDASVDFFTGGDSISGSLYLKDYGTGMYDVNTFTTNVNAYVEDGYIQYGIDRLDSGPYGPADQSAYSYVGATGSASMTYTVITNYASLYSASYSNNFAADAGEGTYFAEHRTDNGDNNAYFLAGGTGVLDVDHAIDGYTTHSSIGFGRGCGCYTKANVEQTGSGSFVVGGYFENTVSGGYDGIHDKTPSWTASGPVTYLQSFSFSDGFSWTDYSFDGN
;
A
#
# COMPACT_ATOMS: atom_id res chain seq x y z
N MET A 1 47.32 21.52 -4.38
CA MET A 1 47.28 20.17 -3.75
C MET A 1 46.45 20.31 -2.49
N GLU A 2 45.13 20.34 -2.64
CA GLU A 2 44.19 20.50 -1.53
C GLU A 2 43.79 19.13 -1.00
N PHE A 3 44.13 18.88 0.27
CA PHE A 3 43.61 17.77 1.05
C PHE A 3 42.14 18.06 1.37
N ARG A 4 41.20 17.53 0.58
CA ARG A 4 39.80 17.41 1.03
C ARG A 4 39.73 16.26 2.03
N LYS A 5 39.43 16.61 3.29
CA LYS A 5 39.07 15.67 4.35
C LYS A 5 37.89 14.82 3.88
N LYS A 6 38.10 13.51 3.72
CA LYS A 6 37.02 12.53 3.69
C LYS A 6 36.38 12.54 5.08
N MET A 7 35.24 13.22 5.19
CA MET A 7 34.35 13.03 6.33
C MET A 7 33.58 11.76 6.04
N MET A 8 33.92 10.70 6.76
CA MET A 8 33.20 9.43 6.74
C MET A 8 31.84 9.71 7.41
N MET A 9 30.78 9.82 6.61
CA MET A 9 29.42 9.83 7.14
C MET A 9 29.11 8.41 7.62
N ILE A 10 28.63 8.34 8.85
CA ILE A 10 28.27 7.11 9.54
C ILE A 10 26.80 6.88 9.19
N PRO A 11 26.39 5.67 8.75
CA PRO A 11 24.96 5.38 8.53
C PRO A 11 24.20 5.67 9.83
N ILE A 12 23.30 6.64 9.78
CA ILE A 12 22.45 7.00 10.92
C ILE A 12 21.36 5.93 11.02
N LEU A 13 21.62 4.88 11.80
CA LEU A 13 20.55 4.01 12.29
C LEU A 13 19.80 4.77 13.39
N ALA A 14 18.77 5.52 13.00
CA ALA A 14 17.87 6.18 13.95
C ALA A 14 16.88 5.15 14.50
N LEU A 15 17.24 4.47 15.59
CA LEU A 15 16.28 3.67 16.36
C LEU A 15 15.64 4.58 17.43
N LEU A 16 14.45 5.12 17.14
CA LEU A 16 13.67 5.90 18.09
C LEU A 16 12.67 4.97 18.80
N LEU A 17 12.90 4.70 20.09
CA LEU A 17 11.96 3.99 20.96
C LEU A 17 11.30 5.01 21.89
N VAL A 18 9.99 5.21 21.79
CA VAL A 18 9.26 6.14 22.68
C VAL A 18 8.02 5.45 23.26
N SER A 19 7.80 5.58 24.57
CA SER A 19 6.79 4.83 25.33
C SER A 19 5.98 5.73 26.29
N VAL A 20 5.30 6.75 25.78
CA VAL A 20 4.45 7.71 26.51
C VAL A 20 3.28 8.07 25.59
N PRO A 21 2.06 8.45 26.04
CA PRO A 21 1.00 8.97 25.16
C PRO A 21 1.59 10.03 24.22
N MET A 22 1.62 9.70 22.93
CA MET A 22 2.53 10.33 21.97
C MET A 22 1.72 11.10 20.94
N VAL A 23 2.09 12.37 20.79
CA VAL A 23 1.91 13.09 19.53
C VAL A 23 3.26 13.01 18.85
N LEU A 24 3.39 12.12 17.85
CA LEU A 24 4.61 11.97 17.07
C LEU A 24 4.31 12.38 15.63
N ALA A 25 4.84 13.52 15.22
CA ALA A 25 4.98 13.88 13.82
C ALA A 25 6.45 13.71 13.44
N ILE A 26 6.75 12.83 12.48
CA ILE A 26 8.09 12.63 11.94
C ILE A 26 8.06 13.03 10.46
N ASP A 27 8.91 13.98 10.12
CA ASP A 27 9.25 14.28 8.74
C ASP A 27 10.61 13.62 8.44
N ILE A 28 10.64 12.71 7.46
CA ILE A 28 11.87 12.04 7.01
C ILE A 28 12.20 12.49 5.60
N ASP A 29 13.36 13.12 5.45
CA ASP A 29 13.99 13.38 4.15
C ASP A 29 15.15 12.39 3.93
N ILE A 30 15.05 11.55 2.90
CA ILE A 30 16.07 10.60 2.49
C ILE A 30 16.75 11.15 1.22
N ASP A 31 17.80 11.97 1.40
CA ASP A 31 18.58 12.59 0.33
C ASP A 31 19.88 11.80 0.01
N SER A 32 20.12 11.48 -1.27
CA SER A 32 21.33 10.79 -1.76
C SER A 32 22.11 11.56 -2.85
N ASP A 33 22.02 12.89 -2.89
CA ASP A 33 22.57 13.82 -3.92
C ASP A 33 24.10 13.75 -4.24
N ASP A 34 24.87 12.78 -3.73
CA ASP A 34 26.31 12.65 -4.00
C ASP A 34 26.63 11.43 -4.90
N PRO A 35 27.26 11.61 -6.09
CA PRO A 35 27.57 10.51 -7.03
C PRO A 35 28.74 9.63 -6.58
N VAL A 36 28.93 9.42 -5.27
CA VAL A 36 30.03 8.65 -4.69
C VAL A 36 29.50 7.61 -3.72
N ALA A 37 29.39 6.37 -4.23
CA ALA A 37 29.05 5.13 -3.53
C ALA A 37 27.61 5.05 -3.02
N VAL A 38 26.84 4.14 -3.64
CA VAL A 38 25.52 3.63 -3.25
C VAL A 38 25.38 3.53 -1.73
N GLU A 39 24.92 4.59 -1.09
CA GLU A 39 24.48 4.53 0.30
C GLU A 39 23.02 4.11 0.27
N THR A 40 22.81 2.81 0.46
CA THR A 40 21.48 2.27 0.78
C THR A 40 21.01 2.89 2.08
N LEU A 41 20.02 3.78 2.01
CA LEU A 41 19.42 4.42 3.17
C LEU A 41 18.20 3.62 3.61
N ALA A 42 18.15 3.27 4.90
CA ALA A 42 17.02 2.55 5.48
C ALA A 42 16.64 3.16 6.83
N ALA A 43 15.34 3.36 7.02
CA ALA A 43 14.74 3.80 8.27
C ALA A 43 13.78 2.73 8.79
N THR A 44 13.73 2.57 10.11
CA THR A 44 12.69 1.77 10.78
C THR A 44 12.15 2.59 11.92
N ILE A 45 10.90 3.00 11.81
CA ILE A 45 10.17 3.66 12.87
C ILE A 45 9.30 2.60 13.54
N SER A 46 9.27 2.57 14.86
CA SER A 46 8.39 1.69 15.62
C SER A 46 7.71 2.49 16.72
N TRP A 47 6.45 2.16 16.99
CA TRP A 47 5.65 2.82 18.02
C TRP A 47 4.86 1.79 18.80
N ASP A 48 4.61 2.12 20.07
CA ASP A 48 3.77 1.36 20.99
C ASP A 48 3.27 2.33 22.05
N GLY A 49 1.96 2.56 22.11
CA GLY A 49 1.36 3.54 23.00
C GLY A 49 -0.07 3.94 22.61
N SER A 50 -0.39 5.21 22.78
CA SER A 50 -1.71 5.78 22.46
C SER A 50 -1.55 7.17 21.86
N GLY A 51 -2.62 7.69 21.25
CA GLY A 51 -2.60 8.99 20.56
C GLY A 51 -2.50 8.81 19.06
N PHE A 52 -1.55 9.46 18.41
CA PHE A 52 -1.33 9.31 16.98
C PHE A 52 0.14 9.37 16.58
N VAL A 53 0.44 8.69 15.48
CA VAL A 53 1.70 8.73 14.77
C VAL A 53 1.40 9.19 13.35
N ASP A 54 2.10 10.25 12.94
CA ASP A 54 2.02 10.87 11.63
C ASP A 54 3.45 10.89 11.06
N ILE A 55 3.63 10.25 9.91
CA ILE A 55 4.92 10.09 9.26
C ILE A 55 4.76 10.50 7.81
N ASP A 56 5.42 11.59 7.45
CA ASP A 56 5.62 12.00 6.07
C ASP A 56 7.08 11.66 5.72
N ALA A 57 7.28 10.95 4.62
CA ALA A 57 8.61 10.60 4.15
C ALA A 57 8.75 10.91 2.67
N MET A 58 9.81 11.64 2.33
CA MET A 58 10.24 11.91 0.96
C MET A 58 11.54 11.16 0.69
N VAL A 59 11.61 10.49 -0.45
CA VAL A 59 12.78 9.73 -0.89
C VAL A 59 13.28 10.35 -2.17
N ASN A 60 14.20 11.31 -2.05
CA ASN A 60 14.70 12.12 -3.16
C ASN A 60 13.54 12.63 -4.06
N ASP A 61 13.63 12.37 -5.35
CA ASP A 61 12.61 12.55 -6.37
C ASP A 61 11.87 11.25 -6.73
N ASP A 62 12.16 10.11 -6.07
CA ASP A 62 11.66 8.79 -6.47
C ASP A 62 10.27 8.43 -5.90
N ALA A 63 10.00 8.77 -4.64
CA ALA A 63 8.76 8.40 -3.96
C ALA A 63 8.43 9.30 -2.76
N SER A 64 7.13 9.45 -2.47
CA SER A 64 6.61 9.99 -1.20
C SER A 64 5.77 8.95 -0.49
N VAL A 65 5.84 8.91 0.83
CA VAL A 65 5.03 8.04 1.69
C VAL A 65 4.39 8.87 2.77
N ASP A 66 3.06 8.77 2.88
CA ASP A 66 2.29 9.34 3.98
C ASP A 66 1.73 8.19 4.82
N PHE A 67 2.00 8.19 6.12
CA PHE A 67 1.47 7.19 7.04
C PHE A 67 0.89 7.87 8.27
N PHE A 68 -0.35 7.51 8.59
CA PHE A 68 -1.02 7.97 9.79
C PHE A 68 -1.66 6.81 10.54
N THR A 69 -1.51 6.78 11.85
CA THR A 69 -2.32 5.90 12.72
C THR A 69 -2.71 6.63 13.99
N GLY A 70 -3.91 6.38 14.49
CA GLY A 70 -4.34 6.95 15.76
C GLY A 70 -5.51 6.21 16.39
N GLY A 71 -5.48 6.10 17.72
CA GLY A 71 -6.46 5.39 18.53
C GLY A 71 -6.09 5.34 20.01
N ASP A 72 -6.87 4.59 20.78
CA ASP A 72 -6.69 4.43 22.23
C ASP A 72 -5.47 3.56 22.56
N SER A 73 -5.16 2.61 21.69
CA SER A 73 -3.94 1.80 21.70
C SER A 73 -3.43 1.69 20.27
N ILE A 74 -2.17 2.02 20.03
CA ILE A 74 -1.51 1.91 18.72
C ILE A 74 -0.18 1.18 18.89
N SER A 75 0.11 0.27 17.97
CA SER A 75 1.43 -0.34 17.88
C SER A 75 1.78 -0.63 16.43
N GLY A 76 3.07 -0.69 16.11
CA GLY A 76 3.48 -1.03 14.78
C GLY A 76 4.89 -0.58 14.41
N SER A 77 5.18 -0.75 13.13
CA SER A 77 6.42 -0.31 12.51
C SER A 77 6.20 0.12 11.07
N LEU A 78 6.95 1.14 10.67
CA LEU A 78 7.15 1.53 9.28
C LEU A 78 8.63 1.38 8.94
N TYR A 79 8.91 0.55 7.96
CA TYR A 79 10.23 0.37 7.37
C TYR A 79 10.27 1.05 6.01
N LEU A 80 11.30 1.85 5.77
CA LEU A 80 11.53 2.55 4.51
C LEU A 80 12.95 2.22 4.06
N LYS A 81 13.16 1.92 2.78
CA LYS A 81 14.49 1.65 2.24
C LYS A 81 14.61 2.08 0.80
N ASP A 82 15.58 2.96 0.57
CA ASP A 82 16.11 3.29 -0.74
C ASP A 82 17.33 2.40 -1.04
N TYR A 83 17.30 1.72 -2.18
CA TYR A 83 18.40 0.86 -2.64
C TYR A 83 19.50 1.62 -3.40
N GLY A 84 19.35 2.93 -3.61
CA GLY A 84 20.23 3.78 -4.40
C GLY A 84 20.12 3.50 -5.91
N THR A 85 20.98 4.17 -6.70
CA THR A 85 20.85 4.25 -8.18
C THR A 85 20.61 2.90 -8.84
N GLY A 86 19.40 2.73 -9.38
CA GLY A 86 18.97 1.56 -10.13
C GLY A 86 19.27 1.68 -11.63
N MET A 87 18.51 0.96 -12.45
CA MET A 87 18.57 1.16 -13.91
C MET A 87 17.98 2.53 -14.27
N TYR A 88 18.62 3.23 -15.22
CA TYR A 88 18.21 4.55 -15.71
C TYR A 88 18.26 5.67 -14.66
N ASP A 89 19.15 5.54 -13.67
CA ASP A 89 19.33 6.50 -12.57
C ASP A 89 18.09 6.69 -11.67
N VAL A 90 17.07 5.83 -11.78
CA VAL A 90 15.90 5.79 -10.90
C VAL A 90 16.10 4.75 -9.81
N ASN A 91 15.82 5.11 -8.57
CA ASN A 91 16.04 4.22 -7.44
C ASN A 91 14.92 3.18 -7.30
N THR A 92 15.25 2.05 -6.68
CA THR A 92 14.22 1.14 -6.15
C THR A 92 13.97 1.53 -4.72
N PHE A 93 12.72 1.81 -4.39
CA PHE A 93 12.31 2.11 -3.03
C PHE A 93 11.39 0.99 -2.51
N THR A 94 11.50 0.69 -1.23
CA THR A 94 10.64 -0.27 -0.56
C THR A 94 10.15 0.29 0.75
N THR A 95 8.87 0.09 1.02
CA THR A 95 8.26 0.42 2.29
C THR A 95 7.45 -0.75 2.80
N ASN A 96 7.50 -1.00 4.10
CA ASN A 96 6.73 -2.03 4.78
C ASN A 96 6.08 -1.44 6.02
N VAL A 97 4.76 -1.56 6.11
CA VAL A 97 3.98 -1.20 7.29
C VAL A 97 3.42 -2.46 7.93
N ASN A 98 3.51 -2.49 9.25
CA ASN A 98 2.78 -3.41 10.10
C ASN A 98 2.22 -2.56 11.24
N ALA A 99 0.91 -2.32 11.24
CA ALA A 99 0.26 -1.44 12.18
C ALA A 99 -0.98 -2.10 12.77
N TYR A 100 -1.22 -1.82 14.05
CA TYR A 100 -2.39 -2.24 14.81
C TYR A 100 -2.92 -1.04 15.61
N VAL A 101 -4.23 -0.95 15.71
CA VAL A 101 -4.94 0.07 16.49
C VAL A 101 -6.15 -0.52 17.20
N GLU A 102 -6.43 -0.04 18.40
CA GLU A 102 -7.72 -0.17 19.09
C GLU A 102 -8.45 1.18 19.04
N ASP A 103 -9.76 1.14 18.76
CA ASP A 103 -10.65 2.30 18.70
C ASP A 103 -10.08 3.45 17.84
N GLY A 104 -9.76 3.13 16.58
CA GLY A 104 -9.01 4.05 15.73
C GLY A 104 -8.87 3.60 14.29
N TYR A 105 -7.87 4.15 13.61
CA TYR A 105 -7.62 3.88 12.20
C TYR A 105 -6.15 3.94 11.83
N ILE A 106 -5.85 3.34 10.68
CA ILE A 106 -4.56 3.32 10.01
C ILE A 106 -4.78 3.79 8.57
N GLN A 107 -3.96 4.72 8.11
CA GLN A 107 -3.92 5.23 6.76
C GLN A 107 -2.49 5.13 6.24
N TYR A 108 -2.36 4.75 4.98
CA TYR A 108 -1.09 4.62 4.30
C TYR A 108 -1.26 5.04 2.84
N GLY A 109 -0.40 5.95 2.38
CA GLY A 109 -0.32 6.45 1.02
C GLY A 109 1.11 6.34 0.51
N ILE A 110 1.25 6.07 -0.78
CA ILE A 110 2.53 6.15 -1.48
C ILE A 110 2.31 6.63 -2.90
N ASP A 111 3.12 7.60 -3.30
CA ASP A 111 3.23 8.05 -4.68
C ASP A 111 4.62 7.71 -5.21
N ARG A 112 4.67 7.28 -6.46
CA ARG A 112 5.91 7.18 -7.22
C ARG A 112 6.13 8.49 -7.96
N LEU A 113 7.26 9.13 -7.69
CA LEU A 113 7.56 10.50 -8.15
C LEU A 113 8.62 10.58 -9.26
N ASP A 114 9.41 9.51 -9.49
CA ASP A 114 10.32 9.43 -10.65
C ASP A 114 10.12 8.16 -11.50
N SER A 115 10.29 8.38 -12.80
CA SER A 115 10.17 7.40 -13.86
C SER A 115 11.13 7.74 -14.97
N GLY A 116 12.02 6.80 -15.26
CA GLY A 116 12.94 6.92 -16.39
C GLY A 116 12.17 6.83 -17.72
N PRO A 117 12.68 6.11 -18.72
CA PRO A 117 12.04 6.09 -20.05
C PRO A 117 10.71 5.30 -20.13
N TYR A 118 10.09 4.90 -19.02
CA TYR A 118 8.97 3.93 -18.96
C TYR A 118 7.59 4.54 -18.71
N GLY A 119 7.46 5.86 -18.78
CA GLY A 119 6.19 6.58 -18.62
C GLY A 119 6.31 7.73 -17.61
N PRO A 120 5.21 8.42 -17.29
CA PRO A 120 5.12 9.33 -16.16
C PRO A 120 5.21 8.61 -14.80
N ALA A 121 5.59 9.38 -13.77
CA ALA A 121 5.62 8.98 -12.38
C ALA A 121 4.36 9.51 -11.69
N ASP A 122 3.26 8.82 -11.92
CA ASP A 122 1.91 9.16 -11.45
C ASP A 122 1.20 7.97 -10.81
N GLN A 123 1.95 6.90 -10.53
CA GLN A 123 1.39 5.73 -9.89
C GLN A 123 1.29 5.96 -8.40
N SER A 124 0.07 5.82 -7.87
CA SER A 124 -0.23 6.01 -6.44
C SER A 124 -0.99 4.81 -5.89
N ALA A 125 -0.81 4.55 -4.60
CA ALA A 125 -1.60 3.59 -3.86
C ALA A 125 -1.99 4.18 -2.50
N TYR A 126 -3.24 3.96 -2.11
CA TYR A 126 -3.77 4.40 -0.82
C TYR A 126 -4.55 3.27 -0.16
N SER A 127 -4.40 3.19 1.15
CA SER A 127 -4.96 2.16 2.00
C SER A 127 -5.46 2.79 3.30
N TYR A 128 -6.66 2.41 3.72
CA TYR A 128 -7.26 2.82 4.99
C TYR A 128 -7.95 1.62 5.64
N VAL A 129 -7.82 1.49 6.97
CA VAL A 129 -8.66 0.60 7.77
C VAL A 129 -8.89 1.23 9.15
N GLY A 130 -10.13 1.20 9.62
CA GLY A 130 -10.48 1.67 10.96
C GLY A 130 -11.68 0.95 11.53
N ALA A 131 -11.74 0.90 12.86
CA ALA A 131 -12.79 0.21 13.59
C ALA A 131 -12.97 0.78 15.01
N THR A 132 -14.19 0.67 15.53
CA THR A 132 -14.54 0.89 16.96
C THR A 132 -14.11 -0.27 17.88
N GLY A 133 -13.27 -1.17 17.40
CA GLY A 133 -12.76 -2.28 18.17
C GLY A 133 -11.27 -2.35 17.92
N SER A 134 -10.83 -3.17 16.96
CA SER A 134 -9.45 -3.19 16.51
C SER A 134 -9.34 -3.19 14.98
N ALA A 135 -8.24 -2.66 14.48
CA ALA A 135 -7.88 -2.72 13.07
C ALA A 135 -6.38 -2.99 12.92
N SER A 136 -6.00 -3.70 11.87
CA SER A 136 -4.59 -3.91 11.51
C SER A 136 -4.38 -3.80 10.00
N MET A 137 -3.19 -3.34 9.64
CA MET A 137 -2.73 -3.23 8.27
C MET A 137 -1.33 -3.80 8.15
N THR A 138 -1.13 -4.72 7.20
CA THR A 138 0.20 -5.21 6.81
C THR A 138 0.38 -5.05 5.31
N TYR A 139 1.30 -4.17 4.92
CA TYR A 139 1.45 -3.75 3.53
C TYR A 139 2.93 -3.59 3.19
N THR A 140 3.34 -4.03 2.00
CA THR A 140 4.70 -3.80 1.50
C THR A 140 4.61 -3.27 0.09
N VAL A 141 5.10 -2.07 -0.16
CA VAL A 141 5.17 -1.48 -1.50
C VAL A 141 6.61 -1.38 -1.94
N ILE A 142 6.85 -1.65 -3.22
CA ILE A 142 8.13 -1.52 -3.91
C ILE A 142 7.89 -0.64 -5.13
N THR A 143 8.53 0.50 -5.23
CA THR A 143 8.56 1.30 -6.47
C THR A 143 9.90 1.10 -7.17
N ASN A 144 9.90 1.18 -8.49
CA ASN A 144 11.12 1.19 -9.30
C ASN A 144 10.91 1.98 -10.59
N TYR A 145 11.92 2.01 -11.45
CA TYR A 145 11.93 2.73 -12.73
C TYR A 145 10.75 2.44 -13.69
N ALA A 146 9.99 1.36 -13.54
CA ALA A 146 8.92 0.97 -14.46
C ALA A 146 7.52 0.93 -13.83
N SER A 147 7.41 0.67 -12.52
CA SER A 147 6.09 0.54 -11.89
C SER A 147 6.13 0.63 -10.38
N LEU A 148 4.93 0.84 -9.83
CA LEU A 148 4.62 0.57 -8.44
C LEU A 148 4.18 -0.90 -8.35
N TYR A 149 4.88 -1.67 -7.51
CA TYR A 149 4.53 -3.01 -7.13
C TYR A 149 4.16 -3.00 -5.66
N SER A 150 3.25 -3.86 -5.27
CA SER A 150 3.04 -4.11 -3.87
C SER A 150 3.00 -5.62 -3.65
N ALA A 151 3.61 -6.08 -2.57
CA ALA A 151 3.87 -7.50 -2.34
C ALA A 151 3.65 -7.83 -0.86
N SER A 152 2.42 -8.21 -0.52
CA SER A 152 2.14 -8.86 0.75
C SER A 152 1.44 -10.18 0.50
N TYR A 153 1.73 -11.13 1.38
CA TYR A 153 1.37 -12.53 1.19
C TYR A 153 0.34 -13.03 2.22
N SER A 154 -0.25 -12.18 3.07
CA SER A 154 -1.40 -12.51 3.95
C SER A 154 -1.93 -11.31 4.74
N ASN A 155 -3.26 -11.28 4.98
CA ASN A 155 -4.00 -10.42 5.92
C ASN A 155 -3.59 -8.95 5.86
N ASN A 156 -3.84 -8.35 4.69
CA ASN A 156 -3.47 -6.98 4.39
C ASN A 156 -4.26 -5.97 5.21
N PHE A 157 -5.54 -6.27 5.41
CA PHE A 157 -6.46 -5.46 6.19
C PHE A 157 -7.27 -6.41 7.06
N ALA A 158 -7.25 -6.18 8.37
CA ALA A 158 -8.19 -6.85 9.27
C ALA A 158 -8.84 -5.81 10.17
N ALA A 159 -10.10 -6.02 10.50
CA ALA A 159 -10.82 -5.21 11.46
C ALA A 159 -11.79 -6.08 12.27
N ASP A 160 -11.88 -5.84 13.56
CA ASP A 160 -12.93 -6.34 14.44
C ASP A 160 -13.62 -5.13 15.04
N ALA A 161 -14.88 -4.90 14.66
CA ALA A 161 -15.64 -3.75 15.11
C ALA A 161 -16.14 -3.86 16.57
N GLY A 162 -16.05 -5.04 17.19
CA GLY A 162 -16.70 -5.29 18.47
C GLY A 162 -18.20 -5.03 18.39
N GLU A 163 -18.69 -4.06 19.19
CA GLU A 163 -20.10 -3.65 19.18
C GLU A 163 -20.45 -2.56 18.14
N GLY A 164 -19.45 -1.96 17.48
CA GLY A 164 -19.66 -0.85 16.54
C GLY A 164 -19.46 -1.23 15.08
N THR A 165 -18.65 -0.46 14.35
CA THR A 165 -18.47 -0.60 12.89
C THR A 165 -17.01 -0.52 12.47
N TYR A 166 -16.71 -1.11 11.31
CA TYR A 166 -15.44 -0.92 10.61
C TYR A 166 -15.65 -0.27 9.24
N PHE A 167 -14.57 0.30 8.71
CA PHE A 167 -14.45 0.69 7.31
C PHE A 167 -13.02 0.41 6.82
N ALA A 168 -12.90 -0.13 5.62
CA ALA A 168 -11.64 -0.32 4.93
C ALA A 168 -11.77 0.12 3.47
N GLU A 169 -10.70 0.69 2.96
CA GLU A 169 -10.57 1.16 1.58
C GLU A 169 -9.18 0.82 1.08
N HIS A 170 -9.10 0.42 -0.18
CA HIS A 170 -7.86 0.39 -0.91
C HIS A 170 -8.10 0.91 -2.32
N ARG A 171 -7.16 1.70 -2.85
CA ARG A 171 -7.21 2.25 -4.20
C ARG A 171 -5.81 2.36 -4.79
N THR A 172 -5.75 2.23 -6.11
CA THR A 172 -4.54 2.34 -6.93
C THR A 172 -4.90 3.14 -8.18
N ASP A 173 -3.98 3.98 -8.63
CA ASP A 173 -4.19 4.92 -9.73
C ASP A 173 -2.88 5.06 -10.53
N ASN A 174 -2.98 5.28 -11.84
CA ASN A 174 -1.84 5.55 -12.73
C ASN A 174 -2.08 6.73 -13.69
N GLY A 175 -2.95 7.66 -13.30
CA GLY A 175 -3.36 8.83 -14.07
C GLY A 175 -4.51 8.55 -15.03
N ASP A 176 -4.45 7.44 -15.76
CA ASP A 176 -5.42 7.08 -16.79
C ASP A 176 -6.44 6.03 -16.30
N ASN A 177 -6.02 5.17 -15.39
CA ASN A 177 -6.79 4.06 -14.84
C ASN A 177 -6.82 4.13 -13.31
N ASN A 178 -7.91 3.62 -12.72
CA ASN A 178 -7.98 3.41 -11.28
C ASN A 178 -8.71 2.11 -10.94
N ALA A 179 -8.37 1.56 -9.79
CA ALA A 179 -9.04 0.41 -9.20
C ALA A 179 -9.17 0.59 -7.69
N TYR A 180 -10.22 0.05 -7.10
CA TYR A 180 -10.48 0.18 -5.67
C TYR A 180 -11.35 -0.95 -5.12
N PHE A 181 -11.27 -1.15 -3.80
CA PHE A 181 -12.31 -1.77 -3.01
C PHE A 181 -12.73 -0.88 -1.84
N LEU A 182 -13.98 -1.02 -1.42
CA LEU A 182 -14.55 -0.44 -0.21
C LEU A 182 -15.25 -1.56 0.58
N ALA A 183 -14.94 -1.69 1.87
CA ALA A 183 -15.58 -2.64 2.77
C ALA A 183 -16.05 -1.90 4.02
N GLY A 184 -17.31 -2.08 4.42
CA GLY A 184 -17.84 -1.45 5.62
C GLY A 184 -18.95 -2.27 6.24
N GLY A 185 -19.02 -2.30 7.57
CA GLY A 185 -20.00 -3.14 8.25
C GLY A 185 -19.78 -3.25 9.76
N THR A 186 -20.43 -4.26 10.34
CA THR A 186 -20.28 -4.69 11.73
C THR A 186 -19.56 -6.04 11.79
N GLY A 187 -19.14 -6.47 12.98
CA GLY A 187 -18.43 -7.75 13.14
C GLY A 187 -16.98 -7.66 12.67
N VAL A 188 -16.53 -8.68 11.95
CA VAL A 188 -15.12 -8.87 11.54
C VAL A 188 -14.97 -8.72 10.03
N LEU A 189 -13.87 -8.10 9.61
CA LEU A 189 -13.35 -8.04 8.25
C LEU A 189 -11.97 -8.69 8.21
N ASP A 190 -11.75 -9.57 7.24
CA ASP A 190 -10.43 -10.03 6.81
C ASP A 190 -10.33 -9.88 5.29
N VAL A 191 -9.38 -9.07 4.83
CA VAL A 191 -9.07 -8.91 3.40
C VAL A 191 -7.66 -9.38 3.15
N ASP A 192 -7.57 -10.40 2.32
CA ASP A 192 -6.34 -10.95 1.80
C ASP A 192 -6.20 -10.52 0.34
N HIS A 193 -5.51 -9.40 0.15
CA HIS A 193 -5.30 -8.75 -1.14
C HIS A 193 -3.82 -8.86 -1.50
N ALA A 194 -3.44 -9.89 -2.26
CA ALA A 194 -2.20 -9.93 -3.01
C ALA A 194 -2.22 -8.82 -4.03
N ILE A 195 -1.19 -8.01 -3.95
CA ILE A 195 -1.37 -6.62 -4.21
C ILE A 195 -0.98 -6.29 -5.63
N ASP A 196 -1.85 -5.53 -6.31
CA ASP A 196 -1.62 -4.79 -7.56
C ASP A 196 -0.34 -5.19 -8.28
N GLY A 197 -0.32 -6.41 -8.82
CA GLY A 197 0.91 -7.14 -9.20
C GLY A 197 1.76 -6.40 -10.21
N TYR A 198 1.18 -5.34 -10.78
CA TYR A 198 1.83 -4.20 -11.37
C TYR A 198 0.81 -3.03 -11.38
N THR A 199 1.25 -1.85 -11.01
CA THR A 199 0.67 -0.58 -11.45
C THR A 199 1.74 0.09 -12.30
N THR A 200 1.59 -0.05 -13.62
CA THR A 200 2.43 0.63 -14.62
C THR A 200 1.69 1.88 -15.10
N HIS A 201 2.35 2.74 -15.87
CA HIS A 201 1.68 3.86 -16.52
C HIS A 201 0.44 3.45 -17.34
N SER A 202 0.45 2.26 -17.97
CA SER A 202 -0.63 1.85 -18.87
C SER A 202 -1.51 0.73 -18.34
N SER A 203 -1.31 0.25 -17.12
CA SER A 203 -2.05 -0.93 -16.65
C SER A 203 -2.03 -1.13 -15.14
N ILE A 204 -3.14 -1.66 -14.61
CA ILE A 204 -3.35 -2.02 -13.21
C ILE A 204 -3.71 -3.51 -13.12
N GLY A 205 -3.02 -4.27 -12.27
CA GLY A 205 -3.35 -5.66 -11.94
C GLY A 205 -3.97 -5.82 -10.56
N PHE A 206 -5.19 -5.31 -10.34
CA PHE A 206 -5.81 -5.22 -9.01
C PHE A 206 -6.08 -6.59 -8.37
N GLY A 207 -5.58 -6.82 -7.16
CA GLY A 207 -5.73 -8.11 -6.47
C GLY A 207 -4.89 -9.26 -7.05
N ARG A 208 -3.89 -8.94 -7.89
CA ARG A 208 -2.94 -9.92 -8.43
C ARG A 208 -1.61 -9.81 -7.72
N GLY A 209 -0.99 -10.92 -7.33
CA GLY A 209 0.37 -10.92 -6.81
C GLY A 209 1.44 -10.90 -7.90
N CYS A 210 2.71 -10.76 -7.51
CA CYS A 210 3.84 -10.87 -8.43
C CYS A 210 3.80 -12.19 -9.22
N GLY A 211 3.67 -12.10 -10.55
CA GLY A 211 3.60 -13.26 -11.44
C GLY A 211 2.19 -13.55 -11.95
N CYS A 212 1.76 -14.81 -11.87
CA CYS A 212 0.47 -15.28 -12.41
C CYS A 212 -0.55 -15.57 -11.31
N TYR A 213 -0.26 -15.12 -10.09
CA TYR A 213 -0.95 -15.50 -8.88
C TYR A 213 -2.05 -14.49 -8.56
N THR A 214 -3.27 -14.96 -8.31
CA THR A 214 -4.34 -14.14 -7.75
C THR A 214 -4.50 -14.45 -6.27
N LYS A 215 -4.75 -13.40 -5.48
CA LYS A 215 -5.16 -13.53 -4.09
C LYS A 215 -5.89 -12.24 -3.77
N ALA A 216 -7.20 -12.32 -3.80
CA ALA A 216 -8.08 -11.17 -3.63
C ALA A 216 -9.32 -11.72 -2.94
N ASN A 217 -9.17 -12.05 -1.67
CA ASN A 217 -10.20 -12.69 -0.87
C ASN A 217 -10.72 -11.70 0.15
N VAL A 218 -12.01 -11.75 0.40
CA VAL A 218 -12.64 -11.02 1.49
C VAL A 218 -13.54 -11.96 2.26
N GLU A 219 -13.44 -11.87 3.58
CA GLU A 219 -14.35 -12.49 4.53
C GLU A 219 -14.89 -11.41 5.47
N GLN A 220 -16.21 -11.32 5.56
CA GLN A 220 -16.92 -10.42 6.45
C GLN A 220 -17.92 -11.22 7.26
N THR A 221 -18.03 -10.93 8.55
CA THR A 221 -19.16 -11.36 9.39
C THR A 221 -20.09 -10.17 9.64
N GLY A 222 -21.23 -10.39 10.29
CA GLY A 222 -22.18 -9.31 10.58
C GLY A 222 -22.85 -8.73 9.34
N SER A 223 -23.34 -7.50 9.41
CA SER A 223 -24.02 -6.83 8.30
C SER A 223 -23.11 -5.79 7.67
N GLY A 224 -23.17 -5.62 6.34
CA GLY A 224 -22.31 -4.65 5.68
C GLY A 224 -22.43 -4.62 4.16
N SER A 225 -21.40 -4.06 3.55
CA SER A 225 -21.21 -3.97 2.11
C SER A 225 -19.78 -4.21 1.71
N PHE A 226 -19.60 -4.78 0.51
CA PHE A 226 -18.34 -4.87 -0.19
C PHE A 226 -18.51 -4.33 -1.60
N VAL A 227 -17.68 -3.39 -2.00
CA VAL A 227 -17.66 -2.81 -3.33
C VAL A 227 -16.28 -2.99 -3.91
N VAL A 228 -16.20 -3.40 -5.16
CA VAL A 228 -14.95 -3.40 -5.92
C VAL A 228 -15.21 -2.81 -7.30
N GLY A 229 -14.32 -1.98 -7.79
CA GLY A 229 -14.54 -1.28 -9.05
C GLY A 229 -13.33 -0.51 -9.54
N GLY A 230 -13.53 0.21 -10.64
CA GLY A 230 -12.50 1.02 -11.27
C GLY A 230 -12.93 1.62 -12.60
N TYR A 231 -12.09 2.48 -13.15
CA TYR A 231 -12.19 3.00 -14.50
C TYR A 231 -10.95 2.64 -15.30
N PHE A 232 -11.15 2.23 -16.55
CA PHE A 232 -10.10 1.80 -17.46
C PHE A 232 -10.32 2.40 -18.84
N GLU A 233 -9.27 2.88 -19.50
CA GLU A 233 -9.39 3.55 -20.80
C GLU A 233 -9.61 2.58 -21.96
N ASN A 234 -9.07 1.37 -21.87
CA ASN A 234 -8.92 0.47 -23.01
C ASN A 234 -9.57 -0.89 -22.75
N THR A 235 -9.22 -1.59 -21.68
CA THR A 235 -9.79 -2.90 -21.38
C THR A 235 -9.84 -3.18 -19.89
N VAL A 236 -10.77 -4.04 -19.50
CA VAL A 236 -10.76 -4.67 -18.18
C VAL A 236 -11.13 -6.14 -18.32
N SER A 237 -10.41 -7.00 -17.61
CA SER A 237 -10.59 -8.44 -17.64
C SER A 237 -10.47 -9.03 -16.24
N GLY A 238 -11.30 -10.03 -15.92
CA GLY A 238 -11.27 -10.63 -14.59
C GLY A 238 -11.94 -11.99 -14.53
N GLY A 239 -12.21 -12.42 -13.30
CA GLY A 239 -12.73 -13.75 -13.00
C GLY A 239 -11.74 -14.84 -13.41
N TYR A 240 -10.52 -14.73 -12.89
CA TYR A 240 -9.46 -15.71 -13.06
C TYR A 240 -9.78 -16.96 -12.22
N ASP A 241 -9.59 -18.16 -12.78
CA ASP A 241 -9.80 -19.42 -12.05
C ASP A 241 -8.48 -19.87 -11.40
N GLY A 242 -8.20 -19.29 -10.23
CA GLY A 242 -7.15 -19.73 -9.33
C GLY A 242 -5.74 -19.20 -9.61
N ILE A 243 -4.84 -19.65 -8.74
CA ILE A 243 -3.45 -19.23 -8.48
C ILE A 243 -2.52 -19.19 -9.73
N HIS A 244 -2.93 -19.72 -10.88
CA HIS A 244 -2.08 -19.81 -12.08
C HIS A 244 -2.77 -19.50 -13.41
N ASP A 245 -4.08 -19.26 -13.43
CA ASP A 245 -4.76 -19.03 -14.70
C ASP A 245 -4.59 -17.57 -15.13
N LYS A 246 -4.03 -17.39 -16.33
CA LYS A 246 -3.93 -16.08 -16.99
C LYS A 246 -5.15 -15.76 -17.84
N THR A 247 -6.07 -16.71 -17.97
CA THR A 247 -7.21 -16.59 -18.86
C THR A 247 -8.36 -15.97 -18.08
N PRO A 248 -8.74 -14.72 -18.39
CA PRO A 248 -9.90 -14.13 -17.75
C PRO A 248 -11.17 -14.82 -18.24
N SER A 249 -12.15 -15.01 -17.36
CA SER A 249 -13.47 -15.53 -17.76
C SER A 249 -14.30 -14.47 -18.49
N TRP A 250 -13.97 -13.19 -18.31
CA TRP A 250 -14.63 -12.09 -19.00
C TRP A 250 -13.63 -10.98 -19.38
N THR A 251 -13.93 -10.27 -20.45
CA THR A 251 -13.16 -9.10 -20.90
C THR A 251 -14.12 -8.08 -21.50
N ALA A 252 -13.94 -6.82 -21.15
CA ALA A 252 -14.60 -5.67 -21.77
C ALA A 252 -13.54 -4.79 -22.44
N SER A 253 -13.94 -4.05 -23.47
CA SER A 253 -13.03 -3.21 -24.27
C SER A 253 -13.63 -1.83 -24.54
N GLY A 254 -12.74 -0.87 -24.81
CA GLY A 254 -13.00 0.57 -24.80
C GLY A 254 -12.90 1.15 -23.39
N PRO A 255 -13.28 2.43 -23.22
CA PRO A 255 -13.41 3.02 -21.90
C PRO A 255 -14.48 2.27 -21.09
N VAL A 256 -14.08 1.65 -19.98
CA VAL A 256 -14.94 0.80 -19.16
C VAL A 256 -14.92 1.26 -17.71
N THR A 257 -16.12 1.36 -17.13
CA THR A 257 -16.29 1.37 -15.68
C THR A 257 -16.68 -0.02 -15.22
N TYR A 258 -15.89 -0.59 -14.32
CA TYR A 258 -16.19 -1.85 -13.64
C TYR A 258 -16.71 -1.57 -12.23
N LEU A 259 -17.80 -2.23 -11.84
CA LEU A 259 -18.37 -2.11 -10.51
C LEU A 259 -19.10 -3.39 -10.12
N GLN A 260 -18.69 -4.01 -9.03
CA GLN A 260 -19.47 -5.02 -8.32
C GLN A 260 -19.73 -4.52 -6.90
N SER A 261 -20.97 -4.70 -6.44
CA SER A 261 -21.43 -4.24 -5.13
C SER A 261 -22.27 -5.30 -4.48
N PHE A 262 -21.92 -5.65 -3.25
CA PHE A 262 -22.61 -6.61 -2.41
C PHE A 262 -23.12 -5.90 -1.17
N SER A 263 -24.33 -6.24 -0.75
CA SER A 263 -24.88 -5.84 0.55
C SER A 263 -25.47 -7.08 1.19
N PHE A 264 -25.17 -7.26 2.47
CA PHE A 264 -25.45 -8.49 3.18
C PHE A 264 -25.83 -8.19 4.63
N SER A 265 -26.63 -9.07 5.22
CA SER A 265 -27.09 -8.94 6.60
C SER A 265 -26.39 -9.85 7.59
N ASP A 266 -25.73 -10.91 7.11
CA ASP A 266 -25.14 -11.95 7.95
C ASP A 266 -23.96 -12.63 7.25
N GLY A 267 -22.89 -11.85 7.12
CA GLY A 267 -21.63 -12.22 6.52
C GLY A 267 -21.62 -12.23 5.00
N PHE A 268 -20.40 -12.23 4.48
CA PHE A 268 -20.08 -12.29 3.06
C PHE A 268 -18.70 -12.89 2.89
N SER A 269 -18.54 -13.74 1.88
CA SER A 269 -17.22 -14.14 1.43
C SER A 269 -17.16 -14.13 -0.08
N TRP A 270 -16.03 -13.69 -0.60
CA TRP A 270 -15.74 -13.76 -2.02
C TRP A 270 -14.27 -14.13 -2.20
N THR A 271 -14.06 -15.24 -2.90
CA THR A 271 -12.76 -15.70 -3.34
C THR A 271 -12.46 -15.10 -4.70
N ASP A 272 -11.29 -14.48 -4.80
CA ASP A 272 -10.74 -13.89 -6.01
C ASP A 272 -11.63 -12.85 -6.71
N TYR A 273 -11.62 -11.63 -6.18
CA TYR A 273 -12.19 -10.45 -6.85
C TYR A 273 -11.22 -9.74 -7.80
N SER A 274 -10.07 -10.37 -8.13
CA SER A 274 -9.03 -9.72 -8.92
C SER A 274 -9.44 -9.45 -10.38
N PHE A 275 -8.83 -8.42 -10.96
CA PHE A 275 -8.98 -8.06 -12.37
C PHE A 275 -7.72 -7.33 -12.86
N ASP A 276 -7.51 -7.34 -14.16
CA ASP A 276 -6.55 -6.47 -14.83
C ASP A 276 -7.31 -5.40 -15.60
N GLY A 277 -6.73 -4.21 -15.69
CA GLY A 277 -7.21 -3.18 -16.60
C GLY A 277 -6.10 -2.31 -17.16
N ASN A 278 -6.39 -1.66 -18.28
CA ASN A 278 -5.53 -0.73 -19.02
C ASN A 278 -6.34 0.29 -19.81
#